data_AF-A0A652PFV6-F1
#
_entry.id   AF-A0A652PFV6-F1
#
_cell.length_a   1.000
_cell.length_b   1.000
_cell.length_c   1.000
_cell.angle_alpha   90.00
_cell.angle_beta   90.00
_cell.angle_gamma   90.00
#
_symmetry.space_group_name_H-M   'P 1'
#
loop_
_entity.id
_entity.type
_entity.pdbx_description
1 polymer ?
#
loop_
_entity_poly.entity_id
_entity_poly.type
_entity_poly.pdbx_seq_one_letter_code
_entity_poly.pdbx_strand_id
1 'polypeptide(L)'
;MRRLLAGMAVLTAATVFAAPAASAAAGPKAELRGWARLDTTGPAPKDDRLTLAVDARSRHRPGSTTGSTEARGHATIRHEFPEGGVVNAEIDVDCLITTGSTTALTGTVSSLTITMPGQSRPGPAAAWHPETAFSFYTDDSGHRRVGWRIPRYDDPTAPPAAARCEVPVREDADFYLVEGGFTRRR
;
A
#
# COMPACT_ATOMS: atom_id res chain seq x y z
N MET A 1 -44.23 -7.07 62.09
CA MET A 1 -43.47 -8.35 62.15
C MET A 1 -42.44 -8.35 61.04
N ARG A 2 -41.16 -8.43 61.39
CA ARG A 2 -40.02 -8.51 60.46
C ARG A 2 -40.04 -9.84 59.70
N ARG A 3 -39.81 -9.81 58.39
CA ARG A 3 -39.32 -10.98 57.63
C ARG A 3 -38.22 -10.52 56.67
N LEU A 4 -37.00 -10.93 57.00
CA LEU A 4 -35.81 -10.86 56.16
C LEU A 4 -35.93 -11.93 55.07
N LEU A 5 -35.74 -11.56 53.81
CA LEU A 5 -35.49 -12.51 52.72
C LEU A 5 -34.07 -12.26 52.20
N ALA A 6 -33.19 -13.18 52.58
CA ALA A 6 -31.90 -13.40 51.96
C ALA A 6 -32.11 -14.09 50.60
N GLY A 7 -31.32 -13.74 49.58
CA GLY A 7 -31.44 -14.41 48.28
C GLY A 7 -30.36 -14.04 47.26
N MET A 8 -29.27 -14.80 47.31
CA MET A 8 -28.36 -15.17 46.20
C MET A 8 -27.81 -14.08 45.27
N ALA A 9 -26.56 -13.68 45.54
CA ALA A 9 -25.68 -13.15 44.51
C ALA A 9 -25.25 -14.29 43.57
N VAL A 10 -25.64 -14.23 42.30
CA VAL A 10 -25.14 -15.11 41.25
C VAL A 10 -23.79 -14.57 40.79
N LEU A 11 -22.71 -15.28 41.12
CA LEU A 11 -21.39 -15.06 40.51
C LEU A 11 -21.39 -15.70 39.11
N THR A 12 -21.62 -14.90 38.09
CA THR A 12 -21.31 -15.29 36.71
C THR A 12 -19.81 -15.27 36.52
N ALA A 13 -19.18 -16.44 36.59
CA ALA A 13 -17.80 -16.63 36.14
C ALA A 13 -17.76 -16.49 34.62
N ALA A 14 -17.29 -15.34 34.13
CA ALA A 14 -17.02 -15.15 32.71
C ALA A 14 -15.77 -15.98 32.35
N THR A 15 -15.98 -17.16 31.77
CA THR A 15 -14.94 -17.92 31.09
C THR A 15 -14.55 -17.15 29.82
N VAL A 16 -13.47 -16.38 29.90
CA VAL A 16 -12.80 -15.82 28.72
C VAL A 16 -12.18 -17.00 27.97
N PHE A 17 -12.83 -17.45 26.89
CA PHE A 17 -12.18 -18.29 25.91
C PHE A 17 -11.08 -17.45 25.25
N ALA A 18 -9.84 -17.66 25.67
CA ALA A 18 -8.69 -17.23 24.90
C ALA A 18 -8.72 -18.00 23.58
N ALA A 19 -9.17 -17.33 22.51
CA ALA A 19 -8.99 -17.83 21.16
C ALA A 19 -7.48 -18.08 20.96
N PRO A 20 -7.08 -19.19 20.32
CA PRO A 20 -5.68 -19.39 19.99
C PRO A 20 -5.23 -18.21 19.13
N ALA A 21 -4.28 -17.43 19.65
CA ALA A 21 -3.61 -16.41 18.85
C ALA A 21 -3.01 -17.13 17.65
N ALA A 22 -3.49 -16.78 16.44
CA ALA A 22 -2.87 -17.23 15.22
C ALA A 22 -1.38 -16.88 15.32
N SER A 23 -0.53 -17.89 15.33
CA SER A 23 0.91 -17.71 15.31
C SER A 23 1.23 -16.98 14.02
N ALA A 24 1.44 -15.66 14.10
CA ALA A 24 1.98 -14.86 13.02
C ALA A 24 3.40 -15.39 12.76
N ALA A 25 3.50 -16.33 11.81
CA ALA A 25 4.79 -16.79 11.32
C ALA A 25 5.63 -15.57 10.95
N ALA A 26 6.88 -15.53 11.41
CA ALA A 26 7.82 -14.49 11.02
C ALA A 26 7.78 -14.33 9.50
N GLY A 27 7.35 -13.15 9.04
CA GLY A 27 7.18 -12.91 7.62
C GLY A 27 8.52 -13.12 6.88
N PRO A 28 8.53 -13.76 5.72
CA PRO A 28 9.74 -13.94 4.92
C PRO A 28 10.33 -12.56 4.54
N LYS A 29 11.66 -12.52 4.36
CA LYS A 29 12.36 -11.31 3.89
C LYS A 29 11.92 -11.04 2.46
N ALA A 30 11.15 -9.99 2.22
CA ALA A 30 10.73 -9.62 0.88
C ALA A 30 11.69 -8.57 0.28
N GLU A 31 11.93 -8.65 -1.02
CA GLU A 31 12.60 -7.63 -1.79
C GLU A 31 11.85 -7.43 -3.11
N LEU A 32 11.61 -6.16 -3.45
CA LEU A 32 10.93 -5.74 -4.67
C LEU A 32 11.80 -4.67 -5.32
N ARG A 33 12.32 -4.98 -6.51
CA ARG A 33 13.17 -4.05 -7.27
C ARG A 33 12.76 -4.03 -8.73
N GLY A 34 12.78 -2.86 -9.34
CA GLY A 34 12.67 -2.73 -10.78
C GLY A 34 11.88 -1.50 -11.17
N TRP A 35 11.51 -1.46 -12.44
CA TRP A 35 10.68 -0.41 -12.99
C TRP A 35 9.76 -0.97 -14.07
N ALA A 36 8.64 -0.29 -14.27
CA ALA A 36 7.68 -0.61 -15.30
C ALA A 36 7.10 0.67 -15.89
N ARG A 37 6.84 0.65 -17.20
CA ARG A 37 5.80 1.48 -17.78
C ARG A 37 4.45 0.83 -17.44
N LEU A 38 3.53 1.66 -16.96
CA LEU A 38 2.18 1.28 -16.61
C LEU A 38 1.27 1.71 -17.75
N ASP A 39 0.62 0.74 -18.41
CA ASP A 39 -0.37 1.03 -19.44
C ASP A 39 -1.76 1.12 -18.78
N THR A 40 -2.39 2.28 -19.00
CA THR A 40 -3.65 2.71 -18.38
C THR A 40 -4.90 2.11 -19.03
N THR A 41 -4.80 1.50 -20.23
CA THR A 41 -6.04 1.12 -20.97
C THR A 41 -5.99 -0.14 -21.83
N GLY A 42 -5.01 -1.04 -21.68
CA GLY A 42 -4.95 -2.25 -22.51
C GLY A 42 -4.28 -1.97 -23.88
N PRO A 43 -4.28 -2.93 -24.82
CA PRO A 43 -3.28 -3.06 -25.91
C PRO A 43 -3.23 -1.94 -26.97
N ALA A 44 -3.96 -0.83 -26.80
CA ALA A 44 -3.90 0.32 -27.70
C ALA A 44 -3.01 1.42 -27.09
N PRO A 45 -1.91 1.82 -27.76
CA PRO A 45 -1.02 2.85 -27.24
C PRO A 45 -1.76 4.17 -27.05
N LYS A 46 -1.61 4.76 -25.88
CA LYS A 46 -1.80 6.20 -25.68
C LYS A 46 -0.44 6.88 -25.61
N ASP A 47 -0.44 8.17 -25.93
CA ASP A 47 0.76 9.00 -25.86
C ASP A 47 1.17 9.35 -24.42
N ASP A 48 0.35 8.96 -23.42
CA ASP A 48 0.68 9.12 -22.00
C ASP A 48 1.76 8.11 -21.55
N ARG A 49 2.66 8.57 -20.69
CA ARG A 49 3.76 7.73 -20.17
C ARG A 49 3.72 7.73 -18.66
N LEU A 50 3.08 6.70 -18.11
CA LEU A 50 3.11 6.41 -16.68
C LEU A 50 4.23 5.41 -16.39
N THR A 51 5.14 5.74 -15.47
CA THR A 51 6.25 4.89 -15.05
C THR A 51 6.23 4.73 -13.54
N LEU A 52 6.44 3.50 -13.07
CA LEU A 52 6.63 3.16 -11.67
C LEU A 52 8.01 2.52 -11.49
N ALA A 53 8.82 3.08 -10.60
CA ALA A 53 10.09 2.49 -10.16
C ALA A 53 10.00 2.16 -8.67
N VAL A 54 10.56 1.03 -8.27
CA VAL A 54 10.55 0.56 -6.87
C VAL A 54 11.90 -0.04 -6.52
N ASP A 55 12.42 0.34 -5.35
CA ASP A 55 13.47 -0.37 -4.63
C ASP A 55 13.07 -0.47 -3.16
N ALA A 56 12.54 -1.62 -2.76
CA ALA A 56 12.04 -1.85 -1.41
C ALA A 56 12.45 -3.22 -0.88
N ARG A 57 12.64 -3.29 0.44
CA ARG A 57 12.94 -4.53 1.15
C ARG A 57 12.29 -4.55 2.51
N SER A 58 11.85 -5.74 2.92
CA SER A 58 11.47 -6.02 4.30
C SER A 58 12.50 -6.93 4.97
N ARG A 59 12.64 -6.72 6.27
CA ARG A 59 13.48 -7.53 7.14
C ARG A 59 12.71 -7.84 8.40
N HIS A 60 13.06 -8.95 9.04
CA HIS A 60 12.57 -9.21 10.38
C HIS A 60 13.00 -8.08 11.32
N ARG A 61 12.06 -7.57 12.12
CA ARG A 61 12.35 -6.52 13.09
C ARG A 61 13.12 -7.13 14.27
N PRO A 62 14.35 -6.68 14.57
CA PRO A 62 15.11 -7.20 15.70
C PRO A 62 14.33 -7.05 17.01
N GLY A 63 14.27 -8.12 17.82
CA GLY A 63 13.56 -8.13 19.11
C GLY A 63 12.04 -8.31 19.01
N SER A 64 11.49 -8.51 17.83
CA SER A 64 10.06 -8.78 17.65
C SER A 64 9.73 -10.26 17.88
N THR A 65 8.96 -10.56 18.93
CA THR A 65 8.45 -11.91 19.20
C THR A 65 7.25 -12.29 18.32
N THR A 66 6.58 -11.31 17.69
CA THR A 66 5.36 -11.50 16.90
C THR A 66 5.61 -11.70 15.41
N GLY A 67 6.86 -11.94 15.00
CA GLY A 67 7.16 -12.08 13.57
C GLY A 67 7.10 -10.76 12.78
N SER A 68 6.97 -9.60 13.44
CA SER A 68 6.84 -8.31 12.76
C SER A 68 8.03 -8.02 11.84
N THR A 69 7.70 -7.52 10.65
CA THR A 69 8.67 -7.09 9.65
C THR A 69 8.76 -5.56 9.68
N GLU A 70 9.97 -5.07 9.45
CA GLU A 70 10.22 -3.67 9.14
C GLU A 70 10.52 -3.60 7.65
N ALA A 71 9.78 -2.77 6.93
CA ALA A 71 10.06 -2.46 5.53
C ALA A 71 10.66 -1.07 5.41
N ARG A 72 11.46 -0.91 4.37
CA ARG A 72 12.07 0.36 3.97
C ARG A 72 12.37 0.32 2.49
N GLY A 73 12.37 1.47 1.85
CA GLY A 73 12.66 1.60 0.44
C GLY A 73 12.17 2.90 -0.12
N HIS A 74 12.23 2.99 -1.43
CA HIS A 74 11.74 4.12 -2.19
C HIS A 74 10.95 3.63 -3.39
N ALA A 75 9.88 4.35 -3.70
CA ALA A 75 9.16 4.20 -4.95
C ALA A 75 8.97 5.57 -5.59
N THR A 76 9.01 5.60 -6.92
CA THR A 76 8.77 6.80 -7.70
C THR A 76 7.71 6.50 -8.73
N ILE A 77 6.72 7.38 -8.83
CA ILE A 77 5.74 7.35 -9.91
C ILE A 77 5.83 8.64 -10.71
N ARG A 78 5.93 8.49 -12.03
CA ARG A 78 6.05 9.61 -12.97
C ARG A 78 5.02 9.45 -14.07
N HIS A 79 4.19 10.48 -14.26
CA HIS A 79 3.24 10.58 -15.35
C HIS A 79 3.66 11.74 -16.26
N GLU A 80 4.02 11.43 -17.51
CA GLU A 80 4.20 12.43 -18.56
C GLU A 80 2.92 12.47 -19.41
N PHE A 81 2.29 13.63 -19.46
CA PHE A 81 1.09 13.87 -20.23
C PHE A 81 1.46 14.24 -21.68
N PRO A 82 0.65 13.84 -22.68
CA PRO A 82 0.90 14.15 -24.10
C PRO A 82 1.09 15.64 -24.38
N GLU A 83 0.38 16.51 -23.66
CA GLU A 83 0.44 17.97 -23.77
C GLU A 83 1.70 18.61 -23.15
N GLY A 84 2.63 17.82 -22.60
CA GLY A 84 3.90 18.30 -22.04
C GLY A 84 3.88 18.55 -20.53
N GLY A 85 2.85 18.09 -19.82
CA GLY A 85 2.81 18.08 -18.36
C GLY A 85 3.58 16.90 -17.77
N VAL A 86 4.12 17.08 -16.55
CA VAL A 86 4.79 16.03 -15.79
C VAL A 86 4.34 16.08 -14.34
N VAL A 87 3.87 14.95 -13.83
CA VAL A 87 3.65 14.72 -12.41
C VAL A 87 4.66 13.68 -11.93
N ASN A 88 5.37 13.97 -10.84
CA ASN A 88 6.34 13.08 -10.23
C ASN A 88 6.08 13.00 -8.72
N ALA A 89 5.80 11.81 -8.21
CA ALA A 89 5.67 11.56 -6.79
C ALA A 89 6.76 10.60 -6.30
N GLU A 90 7.36 10.95 -5.18
CA GLU A 90 8.33 10.14 -4.44
C GLU A 90 7.70 9.62 -3.17
N ILE A 91 7.92 8.34 -2.89
CA ILE A 91 7.22 7.59 -1.86
C ILE A 91 8.25 6.87 -1.01
N ASP A 92 8.22 7.15 0.29
CA ASP A 92 9.02 6.45 1.28
C ASP A 92 8.26 5.20 1.72
N VAL A 93 8.82 4.05 1.38
CA VAL A 93 8.17 2.75 1.62
C VAL A 93 8.29 2.39 3.08
N ASP A 94 7.16 2.16 3.74
CA ASP A 94 7.11 1.79 5.15
C ASP A 94 6.51 0.39 5.38
N CYS A 95 5.93 -0.21 4.34
CA CYS A 95 5.45 -1.60 4.33
C CYS A 95 5.76 -2.31 3.01
N LEU A 96 6.20 -3.56 3.13
CA LEU A 96 6.35 -4.50 2.02
C LEU A 96 6.00 -5.90 2.53
N ILE A 97 4.83 -6.39 2.13
CA ILE A 97 4.32 -7.70 2.51
C ILE A 97 4.00 -8.52 1.28
N THR A 98 3.81 -9.81 1.48
CA THR A 98 3.43 -10.72 0.41
C THR A 98 2.42 -11.73 0.92
N THR A 99 1.27 -11.77 0.24
CA THR A 99 0.12 -12.61 0.58
C THR A 99 -0.22 -13.44 -0.65
N GLY A 100 -0.02 -14.75 -0.58
CA GLY A 100 -0.16 -15.63 -1.73
C GLY A 100 0.81 -15.25 -2.87
N SER A 101 0.28 -14.96 -4.05
CA SER A 101 1.03 -14.52 -5.25
C SER A 101 1.20 -13.01 -5.36
N THR A 102 0.53 -12.24 -4.49
CA THR A 102 0.52 -10.77 -4.51
C THR A 102 1.55 -10.21 -3.54
N THR A 103 2.38 -9.30 -4.02
CA THR A 103 3.25 -8.46 -3.18
C THR A 103 2.56 -7.11 -3.04
N ALA A 104 2.39 -6.63 -1.81
CA ALA A 104 1.83 -5.31 -1.54
C ALA A 104 2.88 -4.40 -0.91
N LEU A 105 2.86 -3.15 -1.33
CA LEU A 105 3.73 -2.09 -0.86
C LEU A 105 2.84 -0.93 -0.43
N THR A 106 3.09 -0.40 0.77
CA THR A 106 2.55 0.90 1.18
C THR A 106 3.70 1.83 1.52
N GLY A 107 3.43 3.12 1.38
CA GLY A 107 4.38 4.15 1.75
C GLY A 107 3.76 5.52 1.72
N THR A 108 4.47 6.43 2.34
CA THR A 108 4.06 7.82 2.49
C THR A 108 4.66 8.64 1.35
N VAL A 109 3.85 9.51 0.74
CA VAL A 109 4.34 10.44 -0.28
C VAL A 109 5.21 11.49 0.39
N SER A 110 6.51 11.48 0.09
CA SER A 110 7.51 12.38 0.66
C SER A 110 7.75 13.63 -0.19
N SER A 111 7.50 13.53 -1.51
CA SER A 111 7.53 14.66 -2.42
C SER A 111 6.53 14.47 -3.57
N LEU A 112 5.92 15.56 -4.02
CA LEU A 112 5.10 15.60 -5.23
C LEU A 112 5.39 16.88 -6.01
N THR A 113 5.90 16.71 -7.22
CA THR A 113 6.20 17.79 -8.17
C THR A 113 5.20 17.72 -9.31
N ILE A 114 4.52 18.83 -9.56
CA ILE A 114 3.56 18.98 -10.66
C ILE A 114 4.03 20.12 -11.56
N THR A 115 4.43 19.78 -12.78
CA THR A 115 4.84 20.72 -13.81
C THR A 115 3.84 20.67 -14.95
N MET A 116 3.07 21.74 -15.15
CA MET A 116 2.13 21.83 -16.27
C MET A 116 2.53 22.97 -17.21
N PRO A 117 2.25 22.87 -18.51
CA PRO A 117 2.43 23.99 -19.43
C PRO A 117 1.67 25.23 -18.92
N GLY A 118 2.39 26.33 -18.71
CA GLY A 118 1.81 27.61 -18.28
C GLY A 118 1.28 27.64 -16.84
N GLN A 119 1.46 26.60 -16.03
CA GLN A 119 1.02 26.57 -14.64
C GLN A 119 2.03 25.86 -13.73
N SER A 120 2.35 26.49 -12.59
CA SER A 120 2.95 25.81 -11.45
C SER A 120 1.85 25.62 -10.41
N ARG A 121 1.52 24.37 -10.09
CA ARG A 121 0.64 24.05 -8.98
C ARG A 121 1.51 23.73 -7.77
N PRO A 122 1.28 24.36 -6.61
CA PRO A 122 2.00 23.97 -5.41
C PRO A 122 1.74 22.50 -5.10
N GLY A 123 2.79 21.79 -4.70
CA GLY A 123 2.67 20.44 -4.18
C GLY A 123 1.81 20.40 -2.90
N PRO A 124 1.52 19.20 -2.38
CA PRO A 124 0.83 19.01 -1.13
C PRO A 124 1.55 19.76 -0.01
N ALA A 125 0.81 20.23 0.99
CA ALA A 125 1.40 20.85 2.16
C ALA A 125 2.41 19.88 2.80
N ALA A 126 3.55 20.38 3.27
CA ALA A 126 4.62 19.54 3.84
C ALA A 126 4.21 18.71 5.07
N ALA A 127 3.08 19.04 5.71
CA ALA A 127 2.52 18.26 6.82
C ALA A 127 1.52 17.17 6.37
N TRP A 128 1.15 17.17 5.08
CA TRP A 128 0.20 16.24 4.50
C TRP A 128 0.94 15.13 3.75
N HIS A 129 0.92 13.95 4.37
CA HIS A 129 1.72 12.78 4.00
C HIS A 129 0.78 11.61 3.76
N PRO A 130 0.03 11.64 2.66
CA PRO A 130 -0.97 10.61 2.46
C PRO A 130 -0.30 9.30 2.07
N GLU A 131 -0.81 8.22 2.66
CA GLU A 131 -0.37 6.87 2.37
C GLU A 131 -0.88 6.45 0.99
N THR A 132 0.02 5.90 0.17
CA THR A 132 -0.29 5.25 -1.12
C THR A 132 -0.05 3.76 -1.00
N ALA A 133 -0.78 2.98 -1.80
CA ALA A 133 -0.63 1.53 -1.81
C ALA A 133 -0.56 0.95 -3.23
N PHE A 134 0.32 -0.02 -3.41
CA PHE A 134 0.55 -0.73 -4.66
C PHE A 134 0.43 -2.24 -4.43
N SER A 135 -0.22 -2.95 -5.36
CA SER A 135 -0.23 -4.41 -5.40
C SER A 135 0.38 -4.93 -6.70
N PHE A 136 1.30 -5.89 -6.60
CA PHE A 136 2.02 -6.48 -7.72
C PHE A 136 1.64 -7.96 -7.81
N TYR A 137 1.00 -8.35 -8.92
CA TYR A 137 0.51 -9.71 -9.11
C TYR A 137 0.54 -10.13 -10.59
N THR A 138 0.25 -11.40 -10.83
CA THR A 138 0.06 -11.95 -12.18
C THR A 138 -1.41 -12.33 -12.30
N ASP A 139 -2.10 -11.87 -13.35
CA ASP A 139 -3.51 -12.21 -13.59
C ASP A 139 -3.67 -13.63 -14.17
N ASP A 140 -4.91 -14.08 -14.31
CA ASP A 140 -5.24 -15.43 -14.80
C ASP A 140 -4.78 -15.68 -16.25
N SER A 141 -4.50 -14.61 -17.01
CA SER A 141 -3.94 -14.66 -18.36
C SER A 141 -2.41 -14.66 -18.37
N GLY A 142 -1.75 -14.65 -17.21
CA GLY A 142 -0.30 -14.62 -17.09
C GLY A 142 0.32 -13.22 -17.22
N HIS A 143 -0.48 -12.16 -17.33
CA HIS A 143 0.04 -10.80 -17.42
C HIS A 143 0.40 -10.26 -16.04
N ARG A 144 1.52 -9.54 -15.97
CA ARG A 144 1.89 -8.81 -14.75
C ARG A 144 1.06 -7.53 -14.64
N ARG A 145 0.54 -7.29 -13.45
CA ARG A 145 -0.33 -6.17 -13.13
C ARG A 145 0.19 -5.40 -11.93
N VAL A 146 -0.07 -4.09 -11.95
CA VAL A 146 0.04 -3.23 -10.76
C VAL A 146 -1.34 -2.67 -10.45
N GLY A 147 -1.86 -2.98 -9.27
CA GLY A 147 -2.98 -2.26 -8.68
C GLY A 147 -2.45 -1.04 -7.92
N TRP A 148 -3.11 0.11 -8.04
CA TRP A 148 -2.71 1.33 -7.34
C TRP A 148 -3.92 2.01 -6.69
N ARG A 149 -3.76 2.44 -5.44
CA ARG A 149 -4.62 3.42 -4.76
C ARG A 149 -3.83 4.68 -4.43
N ILE A 150 -4.32 5.81 -4.93
CA ILE A 150 -3.69 7.13 -4.79
C ILE A 150 -4.56 8.02 -3.91
N PRO A 151 -3.95 8.82 -3.02
CA PRO A 151 -4.69 9.85 -2.30
C PRO A 151 -5.16 10.99 -3.18
N ARG A 152 -6.21 11.68 -2.73
CA ARG A 152 -6.77 12.86 -3.40
C ARG A 152 -5.89 14.10 -3.15
N TYR A 153 -4.97 14.37 -4.07
CA TYR A 153 -4.02 15.50 -3.97
C TYR A 153 -4.63 16.90 -4.08
N ASP A 154 -5.91 16.99 -4.42
CA ASP A 154 -6.67 18.22 -4.45
C ASP A 154 -7.39 18.54 -3.13
N ASP A 155 -7.42 17.60 -2.17
CA ASP A 155 -8.07 17.77 -0.88
C ASP A 155 -7.15 17.33 0.29
N PRO A 156 -6.50 18.25 1.00
CA PRO A 156 -5.62 17.94 2.13
C PRO A 156 -6.37 17.43 3.37
N THR A 157 -7.71 17.47 3.37
CA THR A 157 -8.54 16.91 4.44
C THR A 157 -8.99 15.48 4.14
N ALA A 158 -8.72 14.98 2.93
CA ALA A 158 -9.06 13.63 2.55
C ALA A 158 -8.32 12.60 3.42
N PRO A 159 -8.98 11.49 3.80
CA PRO A 159 -8.31 10.40 4.50
C PRO A 159 -7.20 9.77 3.62
N PRO A 160 -6.22 9.09 4.23
CA PRO A 160 -5.24 8.30 3.48
C PRO A 160 -5.93 7.32 2.51
N ALA A 161 -5.32 7.08 1.35
CA ALA A 161 -5.90 6.18 0.35
C ALA A 161 -5.84 4.70 0.74
N ALA A 162 -4.97 4.38 1.71
CA ALA A 162 -4.81 3.05 2.26
C ALA A 162 -4.34 3.14 3.71
N ALA A 163 -4.68 2.13 4.50
CA ALA A 163 -3.97 1.87 5.74
C ALA A 163 -2.60 1.23 5.44
N ARG A 164 -1.64 1.43 6.35
CA ARG A 164 -0.33 0.79 6.25
C ARG A 164 -0.47 -0.73 6.12
N CYS A 165 0.29 -1.32 5.20
CA CYS A 165 0.24 -2.76 4.88
C CYS A 165 -1.12 -3.27 4.38
N GLU A 166 -2.07 -2.39 4.03
CA GLU A 166 -3.27 -2.79 3.34
C GLU A 166 -2.92 -3.24 1.92
N VAL A 167 -3.49 -4.37 1.49
CA VAL A 167 -3.35 -4.85 0.12
C VAL A 167 -4.47 -4.20 -0.69
N PRO A 168 -4.15 -3.38 -1.71
CA PRO A 168 -5.17 -2.95 -2.67
C PRO A 168 -5.80 -4.17 -3.32
N VAL A 169 -7.06 -4.45 -2.98
CA VAL A 169 -7.84 -5.54 -3.58
C VAL A 169 -8.49 -5.08 -4.88
N ARG A 170 -8.85 -6.05 -5.71
CA ARG A 170 -9.25 -5.88 -7.12
C ARG A 170 -10.45 -4.96 -7.36
N GLU A 171 -11.21 -4.66 -6.33
CA GLU A 171 -12.49 -3.94 -6.44
C GLU A 171 -12.33 -2.43 -6.22
N ASP A 172 -11.26 -1.96 -5.58
CA ASP A 172 -11.05 -0.53 -5.29
C ASP A 172 -9.67 0.00 -5.71
N ALA A 173 -9.04 -0.58 -6.72
CA ALA A 173 -7.77 -0.10 -7.26
C ALA A 173 -7.82 0.02 -8.79
N ASP A 174 -7.09 1.00 -9.33
CA ASP A 174 -6.85 1.06 -10.77
C ASP A 174 -5.80 0.01 -11.16
N PHE A 175 -6.05 -0.75 -12.21
CA PHE A 175 -5.19 -1.86 -12.64
C PHE A 175 -4.47 -1.57 -13.94
N TYR A 176 -3.15 -1.53 -13.85
CA TYR A 176 -2.27 -1.22 -14.98
C TYR A 176 -1.56 -2.48 -15.46
N LEU A 177 -1.43 -2.61 -16.78
CA LEU A 177 -0.53 -3.59 -17.40
C LEU A 177 0.92 -3.13 -17.23
N VAL A 178 1.81 -4.09 -16.96
CA VAL A 178 3.25 -3.83 -16.80
C VAL A 178 3.99 -4.11 -18.09
N GLU A 179 4.53 -3.06 -18.70
CA GLU A 179 5.60 -3.15 -19.70
C GLU A 179 6.95 -2.89 -19.01
N GLY A 180 7.92 -3.81 -19.13
CA GLY A 180 9.15 -3.78 -18.34
C GLY A 180 9.15 -4.88 -17.27
N GLY A 181 9.52 -4.60 -16.01
CA GLY A 181 9.40 -5.63 -14.99
C GLY A 181 9.97 -5.35 -13.61
N PHE A 182 9.34 -5.98 -12.62
CA PHE A 182 9.82 -6.05 -11.25
C PHE A 182 10.37 -7.44 -10.94
N THR A 183 11.52 -7.47 -10.27
CA THR A 183 12.08 -8.67 -9.65
C THR A 183 11.57 -8.75 -8.20
N ARG A 184 11.02 -9.91 -7.85
CA ARG A 184 10.52 -10.23 -6.51
C ARG A 184 11.40 -11.32 -5.90
N ARG A 185 11.92 -11.11 -4.70
CA ARG A 185 12.60 -12.14 -3.89
C ARG A 185 11.90 -12.27 -2.53
N ARG A 186 11.84 -13.49 -2.02
CA ARG A 186 11.22 -13.87 -0.75
C ARG A 186 12.20 -14.70 0.07
#